data_AF-A0A961JV52-F1
#
_entry.id   AF-A0A961JV52-F1
#
_cell.length_a   1.000
_cell.length_b   1.000
_cell.length_c   1.000
_cell.angle_alpha   90.00
_cell.angle_beta   90.00
_cell.angle_gamma   90.00
#
_symmetry.space_group_name_H-M   'P 1'
#
loop_
_entity.id
_entity.type
_entity.pdbx_description
1 polymer ?
#
loop_
_entity_poly.entity_id
_entity_poly.type
_entity_poly.pdbx_seq_one_letter_code
_entity_poly.pdbx_strand_id
1 'polypeptide(L)'
;MNDAMSTHKGHIFSAEGLRKRMVDEREAEARRASGAAEEMKARQKAFAEDFLQHHIGHEERAHIMALVDRAAEEGEFEVMVYSFPSDLCTDGGRAINNTLPNWPDTLQGKAREIYDLFERVGKPLGYRFKAMVVSFPDGMPGDIGFFVSWKPPIDAHGSRKD
;
A
#
# COMPACT_ATOMS: atom_id res chain seq x y z
N MET A 1 -15.92 -35.58 -47.99
CA MET A 1 -16.05 -34.29 -47.28
C MET A 1 -15.00 -34.12 -46.15
N ASN A 2 -13.74 -34.56 -46.33
CA ASN A 2 -12.70 -34.49 -45.27
C ASN A 2 -11.44 -33.66 -45.63
N ASP A 3 -11.33 -33.13 -46.85
CA ASP A 3 -10.11 -32.47 -47.33
C ASP A 3 -10.02 -30.98 -46.97
N ALA A 4 -11.16 -30.30 -46.89
CA ALA A 4 -11.24 -28.87 -46.60
C ALA A 4 -10.85 -28.51 -45.14
N MET A 5 -11.07 -29.43 -44.19
CA MET A 5 -10.65 -29.24 -42.79
C MET A 5 -9.16 -29.52 -42.58
N SER A 6 -8.57 -30.43 -43.36
CA SER A 6 -7.16 -30.81 -43.25
C SER A 6 -6.24 -29.69 -43.78
N THR A 7 -6.64 -29.07 -44.89
CA THR A 7 -5.95 -27.92 -45.50
C THR A 7 -5.98 -26.67 -44.61
N HIS A 8 -7.09 -26.40 -43.92
CA HIS A 8 -7.19 -25.30 -42.96
C HIS A 8 -6.27 -25.50 -41.73
N LYS A 9 -6.13 -26.75 -41.27
CA LYS A 9 -5.24 -27.11 -40.16
C LYS A 9 -3.77 -26.92 -40.56
N GLY A 10 -3.38 -27.36 -41.77
CA GLY A 10 -2.04 -27.14 -42.33
C GLY A 10 -1.68 -25.65 -42.48
N HIS A 11 -2.65 -24.80 -42.83
CA HIS A 11 -2.45 -23.35 -42.92
C HIS A 11 -2.23 -22.71 -41.54
N ILE A 12 -3.01 -23.10 -40.51
CA ILE A 12 -2.86 -22.60 -39.12
C ILE A 12 -1.48 -22.96 -38.52
N PHE A 13 -0.96 -24.15 -38.85
CA PHE A 13 0.35 -24.62 -38.37
C PHE A 13 1.51 -24.32 -39.33
N SER A 14 1.26 -23.60 -40.44
CA SER A 14 2.32 -23.11 -41.30
C SER A 14 3.21 -22.11 -40.55
N ALA A 15 4.46 -21.95 -40.98
CA ALA A 15 5.37 -20.98 -40.36
C ALA A 15 4.82 -19.54 -40.43
N GLU A 16 4.08 -19.19 -41.49
CA GLU A 16 3.41 -17.89 -41.62
C GLU A 16 2.22 -17.74 -40.65
N GLY A 17 1.36 -18.76 -40.57
CA GLY A 17 0.24 -18.79 -39.61
C GLY A 17 0.71 -18.77 -38.15
N LEU A 18 1.84 -19.42 -37.84
CA LEU A 18 2.50 -19.35 -36.53
C LEU A 18 3.03 -17.93 -36.24
N ARG A 19 3.73 -17.29 -37.20
CA ARG A 19 4.22 -15.90 -37.03
C ARG A 19 3.09 -14.90 -36.83
N LYS A 20 2.00 -15.03 -37.60
CA LYS A 20 0.83 -14.16 -37.46
C LYS A 20 0.21 -14.28 -36.06
N ARG A 21 0.01 -15.52 -35.57
CA ARG A 21 -0.48 -15.74 -34.20
C ARG A 21 0.42 -15.14 -33.13
N MET A 22 1.74 -15.25 -33.28
CA MET A 22 2.68 -14.63 -32.34
C MET A 22 2.55 -13.10 -32.30
N VAL A 23 2.33 -12.46 -33.45
CA VAL A 23 2.10 -11.00 -33.52
C VAL A 23 0.76 -10.64 -32.87
N ASP A 24 -0.32 -11.32 -33.25
CA ASP A 24 -1.67 -11.07 -32.72
C ASP A 24 -1.71 -11.26 -31.17
N GLU A 25 -1.02 -12.27 -30.65
CA GLU A 25 -0.93 -12.55 -29.22
C GLU A 25 -0.12 -11.48 -28.47
N ARG A 26 1.03 -11.06 -29.01
CA ARG A 26 1.83 -9.96 -28.46
C ARG A 26 1.05 -8.64 -28.42
N GLU A 27 0.32 -8.33 -29.49
CA GLU A 27 -0.52 -7.15 -29.52
C GLU A 27 -1.67 -7.23 -28.50
N ALA A 28 -2.29 -8.41 -28.35
CA ALA A 28 -3.34 -8.63 -27.35
C ALA A 28 -2.79 -8.54 -25.91
N GLU A 29 -1.58 -9.01 -25.66
CA GLU A 29 -0.88 -8.83 -24.39
C GLU A 29 -0.54 -7.36 -24.12
N ALA A 30 0.01 -6.65 -25.11
CA ALA A 30 0.32 -5.22 -24.99
C ALA A 30 -0.95 -4.39 -24.70
N ARG A 31 -2.08 -4.69 -25.35
CA ARG A 31 -3.37 -4.04 -25.06
C ARG A 31 -3.85 -4.32 -23.63
N ARG A 32 -3.74 -5.57 -23.15
CA ARG A 32 -4.11 -5.93 -21.77
C ARG A 32 -3.22 -5.24 -20.74
N ALA A 33 -1.90 -5.25 -20.97
CA ALA A 33 -0.94 -4.58 -20.09
C ALA A 33 -1.19 -3.07 -20.04
N SER A 34 -1.43 -2.43 -21.19
CA SER A 34 -1.79 -1.01 -21.26
C SER A 34 -3.10 -0.71 -20.54
N GLY A 35 -4.13 -1.53 -20.73
CA GLY A 35 -5.41 -1.37 -20.03
C GLY A 35 -5.25 -1.47 -18.51
N ALA A 36 -4.52 -2.48 -18.02
CA ALA A 36 -4.25 -2.65 -16.59
C ALA A 36 -3.44 -1.47 -16.00
N ALA A 37 -2.47 -0.94 -16.75
CA ALA A 37 -1.67 0.20 -16.33
C ALA A 37 -2.52 1.48 -16.20
N GLU A 38 -3.42 1.73 -17.16
CA GLU A 38 -4.33 2.88 -17.10
C GLU A 38 -5.33 2.76 -15.94
N GLU A 39 -5.88 1.58 -15.69
CA GLU A 39 -6.76 1.34 -14.54
C GLU A 39 -6.03 1.55 -13.21
N MET A 40 -4.79 1.05 -13.09
CA MET A 40 -3.96 1.25 -11.89
C MET A 40 -3.70 2.74 -11.66
N LYS A 41 -3.33 3.48 -12.72
CA LYS A 41 -3.09 4.92 -12.65
C LYS A 41 -4.34 5.70 -12.25
N ALA A 42 -5.51 5.33 -12.79
CA ALA A 42 -6.78 5.94 -12.41
C ALA A 42 -7.10 5.70 -10.93
N ARG A 43 -6.88 4.47 -10.42
CA ARG A 43 -7.07 4.14 -9.00
C ARG A 43 -6.11 4.92 -8.10
N GLN A 44 -4.84 5.02 -8.47
CA GLN A 44 -3.84 5.79 -7.72
C GLN A 44 -4.22 7.27 -7.65
N LYS A 45 -4.65 7.85 -8.77
CA LYS A 45 -5.11 9.25 -8.82
C LYS A 45 -6.34 9.46 -7.94
N ALA A 46 -7.35 8.60 -8.04
CA ALA A 46 -8.56 8.70 -7.23
C ALA A 46 -8.25 8.58 -5.73
N PHE A 47 -7.36 7.65 -5.36
CA PHE A 47 -6.89 7.53 -3.99
C PHE A 47 -6.17 8.79 -3.51
N ALA A 48 -5.25 9.34 -4.30
CA ALA A 48 -4.52 10.55 -3.94
C ALA A 48 -5.46 11.76 -3.76
N GLU A 49 -6.46 11.92 -4.63
CA GLU A 49 -7.48 12.97 -4.51
C GLU A 49 -8.29 12.81 -3.22
N ASP A 50 -8.81 11.61 -2.94
CA ASP A 50 -9.55 11.33 -1.70
C ASP A 50 -8.70 11.56 -0.45
N PHE A 51 -7.47 11.07 -0.47
CA PHE A 51 -6.53 11.18 0.64
C PHE A 51 -6.21 12.64 1.00
N LEU A 52 -6.07 13.51 0.00
CA LEU A 52 -5.70 14.91 0.21
C LEU A 52 -6.90 15.81 0.51
N GLN A 53 -8.07 15.50 -0.03
CA GLN A 53 -9.25 16.38 0.03
C GLN A 53 -10.27 16.00 1.10
N HIS A 54 -10.27 14.76 1.57
CA HIS A 54 -11.24 14.27 2.53
C HIS A 54 -10.62 13.91 3.89
N HIS A 55 -11.51 13.82 4.88
CA HIS A 55 -11.19 13.44 6.25
C HIS A 55 -11.30 11.93 6.45
N ILE A 56 -10.62 11.40 7.48
CA ILE A 56 -10.79 9.99 7.85
C ILE A 56 -12.19 9.71 8.41
N GLY A 57 -12.90 8.81 7.74
CA GLY A 57 -14.29 8.47 8.05
C GLY A 57 -14.44 7.57 9.28
N HIS A 58 -15.69 7.34 9.69
CA HIS A 58 -16.02 6.41 10.78
C HIS A 58 -15.55 4.97 10.48
N GLU A 59 -15.72 4.51 9.23
CA GLU A 59 -15.31 3.16 8.82
C GLU A 59 -13.79 2.97 8.89
N GLU A 60 -13.00 3.95 8.43
CA GLU A 60 -11.53 3.90 8.53
C GLU A 60 -11.09 3.84 10.00
N ARG A 61 -11.70 4.62 10.89
CA ARG A 61 -11.42 4.60 12.33
C ARG A 61 -11.79 3.26 12.97
N ALA A 62 -12.95 2.70 12.61
CA ALA A 62 -13.38 1.39 13.09
C ALA A 62 -12.42 0.28 12.61
N HIS A 63 -11.95 0.36 11.37
CA HIS A 63 -10.96 -0.57 10.84
C HIS A 63 -9.63 -0.50 11.59
N ILE A 64 -9.14 0.71 11.88
CA ILE A 64 -7.93 0.91 12.69
C ILE A 64 -8.06 0.25 14.06
N MET A 65 -9.20 0.45 14.75
CA MET A 65 -9.41 -0.18 16.07
C MET A 65 -9.49 -1.70 15.97
N ALA A 66 -10.19 -2.24 14.97
CA ALA A 66 -10.26 -3.68 14.74
C ALA A 66 -8.88 -4.32 14.48
N LEU A 67 -7.97 -3.60 13.79
CA LEU A 67 -6.59 -4.07 13.60
C LEU A 67 -5.82 -4.14 14.93
N VAL A 68 -6.00 -3.13 15.79
CA VAL A 68 -5.38 -3.10 17.13
C VAL A 68 -5.93 -4.21 18.02
N ASP A 69 -7.25 -4.38 18.07
CA ASP A 69 -7.90 -5.40 18.88
C ASP A 69 -7.45 -6.80 18.47
N ARG A 70 -7.47 -7.11 17.17
CA ARG A 70 -7.01 -8.40 16.66
C ARG A 70 -5.54 -8.67 16.97
N ALA A 71 -4.67 -7.67 16.78
CA ALA A 71 -3.25 -7.84 17.10
C ALA A 71 -3.05 -8.11 18.60
N ALA A 72 -3.82 -7.45 19.47
CA ALA A 72 -3.78 -7.72 20.90
C ALA A 72 -4.29 -9.13 21.25
N GLU A 73 -5.36 -9.61 20.60
CA GLU A 73 -5.87 -10.98 20.75
C GLU A 73 -4.83 -12.03 20.31
N GLU A 74 -4.01 -11.71 19.30
CA GLU A 74 -2.93 -12.55 18.80
C GLU A 74 -1.65 -12.47 19.65
N GLY A 75 -1.63 -11.66 20.72
CA GLY A 75 -0.47 -11.49 21.61
C GLY A 75 0.62 -10.57 21.07
N GLU A 76 0.32 -9.81 20.00
CA GLU A 76 1.20 -8.80 19.44
C GLU A 76 1.14 -7.49 20.25
N PHE A 77 2.20 -6.70 20.15
CA PHE A 77 2.32 -5.40 20.83
C PHE A 77 2.51 -4.21 19.88
N GLU A 78 2.48 -4.47 18.57
CA GLU A 78 2.61 -3.47 17.52
C GLU A 78 1.84 -3.97 16.29
N VAL A 79 1.16 -3.05 15.60
CA VAL A 79 0.42 -3.37 14.36
C VAL A 79 0.47 -2.20 13.40
N MET A 80 0.54 -2.51 12.09
CA MET A 80 0.37 -1.52 11.03
C MET A 80 -1.13 -1.20 10.91
N VAL A 81 -1.50 0.06 11.12
CA VAL A 81 -2.90 0.50 11.13
C VAL A 81 -3.30 1.27 9.87
N TYR A 82 -2.32 1.75 9.10
CA TYR A 82 -2.58 2.52 7.89
C TYR A 82 -1.36 2.46 6.96
N SER A 83 -1.58 2.55 5.64
CA SER A 83 -0.51 2.75 4.67
C SER A 83 -0.93 3.65 3.51
N PHE A 84 0.02 4.36 2.92
CA PHE A 84 -0.20 5.27 1.80
C PHE A 84 1.10 5.53 1.01
N PRO A 85 1.03 5.94 -0.26
CA PRO A 85 2.23 6.26 -1.05
C PRO A 85 3.04 7.41 -0.45
N SER A 86 4.36 7.25 -0.37
CA SER A 86 5.27 8.25 0.18
C SER A 86 5.25 9.58 -0.57
N ASP A 87 4.88 9.57 -1.85
CA ASP A 87 4.68 10.77 -2.69
C ASP A 87 3.59 11.71 -2.16
N LEU A 88 2.72 11.24 -1.24
CA LEU A 88 1.71 12.09 -0.59
C LEU A 88 2.26 12.86 0.62
N CYS A 89 3.49 12.57 1.07
CA CYS A 89 4.24 13.46 1.94
C CYS A 89 4.80 14.65 1.14
N THR A 90 4.90 15.84 1.75
CA THR A 90 5.44 17.04 1.06
C THR A 90 6.89 16.87 0.58
N ASP A 91 7.61 15.89 1.14
CA ASP A 91 9.01 15.62 0.85
C ASP A 91 9.23 14.23 0.22
N GLY A 92 8.18 13.56 -0.26
CA GLY A 92 8.28 12.21 -0.83
C GLY A 92 8.75 11.15 0.18
N GLY A 93 8.48 11.34 1.48
CA GLY A 93 8.80 10.39 2.54
C GLY A 93 10.26 10.39 2.99
N ARG A 94 11.09 11.36 2.56
CA ARG A 94 12.51 11.44 2.93
C ARG A 94 12.72 11.58 4.43
N ALA A 95 11.92 12.38 5.12
CA ALA A 95 12.05 12.60 6.56
C ALA A 95 11.76 11.30 7.33
N ILE A 96 10.74 10.55 6.92
CA ILE A 96 10.42 9.24 7.49
C ILE A 96 11.55 8.23 7.21
N ASN A 97 12.01 8.14 5.96
CA ASN A 97 13.09 7.23 5.57
C ASN A 97 14.39 7.47 6.35
N ASN A 98 14.69 8.73 6.68
CA ASN A 98 15.88 9.13 7.43
C ASN A 98 15.63 9.26 8.94
N THR A 99 14.46 8.85 9.44
CA THR A 99 14.09 8.90 10.87
C THR A 99 14.22 10.30 11.49
N LEU A 100 13.98 11.36 10.71
CA LEU A 100 14.12 12.73 11.18
C LEU A 100 13.01 13.07 12.17
N PRO A 101 13.29 13.73 13.31
CA PRO A 101 12.28 13.99 14.34
C PRO A 101 11.11 14.88 13.87
N ASN A 102 11.33 15.69 12.83
CA ASN A 102 10.33 16.56 12.23
C ASN A 102 9.57 15.91 11.07
N TRP A 103 9.68 14.60 10.86
CA TRP A 103 8.89 13.88 9.86
C TRP A 103 7.37 14.13 9.94
N PRO A 104 6.75 14.43 11.11
CA PRO A 104 5.32 14.74 11.13
C PRO A 104 4.93 15.98 10.34
N ASP A 105 5.86 16.93 10.16
CA ASP A 105 5.63 18.17 9.42
C ASP A 105 5.45 17.93 7.92
N THR A 106 5.83 16.75 7.42
CA THR A 106 5.70 16.38 6.01
C THR A 106 4.37 15.71 5.69
N LEU A 107 3.58 15.37 6.71
CA LEU A 107 2.29 14.72 6.54
C LEU A 107 1.23 15.69 6.02
N GLN A 108 0.36 15.19 5.15
CA GLN A 108 -0.76 15.92 4.58
C GLN A 108 -2.01 15.05 4.57
N GLY A 109 -3.17 15.66 4.31
CA GLY A 109 -4.43 14.95 4.14
C GLY A 109 -4.77 14.01 5.30
N LYS A 110 -5.30 12.83 4.97
CA LYS A 110 -5.66 11.80 5.94
C LYS A 110 -4.50 11.36 6.84
N ALA A 111 -3.26 11.30 6.34
CA ALA A 111 -2.11 10.91 7.18
C ALA A 111 -1.83 11.92 8.30
N ARG A 112 -1.93 13.23 8.02
CA ARG A 112 -1.82 14.28 9.05
C ARG A 112 -2.92 14.12 10.08
N GLU A 113 -4.17 13.89 9.64
CA GLU A 113 -5.31 13.72 10.54
C GLU A 113 -5.16 12.49 11.45
N ILE A 114 -4.69 11.36 10.92
CA ILE A 114 -4.40 10.16 11.71
C ILE A 114 -3.34 10.44 12.77
N TYR A 115 -2.25 11.12 12.40
CA TYR A 115 -1.20 11.47 13.35
C TYR A 115 -1.69 12.48 14.41
N ASP A 116 -2.49 13.49 14.03
CA ASP A 116 -3.14 14.41 14.99
C ASP A 116 -4.07 13.67 15.97
N LEU A 117 -4.86 12.72 15.46
CA LEU A 117 -5.74 11.91 16.28
C LEU A 117 -4.94 11.05 17.27
N PHE A 118 -3.84 10.45 16.81
CA PHE A 118 -2.92 9.72 17.68
C PHE A 118 -2.36 10.63 18.78
N GLU A 119 -1.82 11.80 18.45
CA GLU A 119 -1.24 12.72 19.45
C GLU A 119 -2.28 13.16 20.48
N ARG A 120 -3.52 13.42 20.03
CA ARG A 120 -4.62 13.87 20.90
C ARG A 120 -5.23 12.77 21.76
N VAL A 121 -5.31 11.53 21.26
CA VAL A 121 -6.08 10.45 21.89
C VAL A 121 -5.20 9.24 22.21
N GLY A 122 -4.48 8.71 21.24
CA GLY A 122 -3.66 7.50 21.41
C GLY A 122 -2.52 7.69 22.40
N LYS A 123 -1.75 8.77 22.26
CA LYS A 123 -0.56 9.04 23.09
C LYS A 123 -0.90 9.21 24.58
N PRO A 124 -1.96 9.96 24.99
CA PRO A 124 -2.40 9.99 26.38
C PRO A 124 -2.79 8.63 26.97
N LEU A 125 -3.21 7.67 26.14
CA LEU A 125 -3.57 6.31 26.55
C LEU A 125 -2.35 5.36 26.63
N GLY A 126 -1.14 5.85 26.37
CA GLY A 126 0.09 5.07 26.43
C GLY A 126 0.48 4.36 25.14
N TYR A 127 -0.27 4.57 24.05
CA TYR A 127 0.18 4.10 22.73
C TYR A 127 1.40 4.89 22.25
N ARG A 128 2.23 4.23 21.44
CA ARG A 128 3.31 4.87 20.68
C ARG A 128 3.03 4.76 19.19
N PHE A 129 3.49 5.76 18.44
CA PHE A 129 3.31 5.83 16.99
C PHE A 129 4.66 5.79 16.28
N LYS A 130 4.70 5.09 15.16
CA LYS A 130 5.88 4.97 14.30
C LYS A 130 5.46 5.02 12.84
N ALA A 131 6.22 5.75 12.03
CA ALA A 131 6.10 5.71 10.57
C ALA A 131 7.35 5.07 9.97
N MET A 132 7.18 4.25 8.94
CA MET A 132 8.29 3.63 8.21
C MET A 132 7.97 3.52 6.73
N VAL A 133 8.99 3.52 5.88
CA VAL A 133 8.85 3.05 4.50
C VAL A 133 8.70 1.52 4.54
N VAL A 134 7.64 0.98 3.94
CA VAL A 134 7.32 -0.45 3.93
C VAL A 134 7.49 -1.10 2.56
N SER A 135 7.72 -0.32 1.51
CA SER A 135 8.07 -0.83 0.17
C SER A 135 9.14 0.04 -0.49
N PHE A 136 9.99 -0.57 -1.33
CA PHE A 136 11.10 0.10 -2.02
C PHE A 136 11.14 -0.23 -3.54
N PRO A 137 10.10 0.14 -4.32
CA PRO A 137 10.11 -0.05 -5.77
C PRO A 137 11.31 0.67 -6.41
N ASP A 138 12.08 -0.06 -7.22
CA ASP A 138 13.30 0.45 -7.89
C ASP A 138 14.31 1.12 -6.93
N GLY A 139 14.33 0.72 -5.66
CA GLY A 139 15.22 1.27 -4.63
C GLY A 139 14.79 2.63 -4.06
N MET A 140 13.62 3.14 -4.45
CA MET A 140 13.05 4.40 -3.94
C MET A 140 11.95 4.14 -2.91
N PRO A 141 11.71 5.03 -1.93
CA PRO A 141 10.57 4.89 -1.02
C PRO A 141 9.25 4.72 -1.77
N GLY A 142 8.54 3.63 -1.50
CA GLY A 142 7.23 3.34 -2.05
C GLY A 142 6.16 3.82 -1.08
N ASP A 143 5.62 2.89 -0.29
CA ASP A 143 4.57 3.17 0.69
C ASP A 143 5.15 3.46 2.06
N ILE A 144 4.48 4.36 2.77
CA ILE A 144 4.65 4.60 4.20
C ILE A 144 3.62 3.76 4.95
N GLY A 145 4.07 3.04 5.98
CA GLY A 145 3.23 2.38 6.96
C GLY A 145 3.22 3.15 8.28
N PHE A 146 2.03 3.32 8.84
CA PHE A 146 1.81 3.81 10.20
C PHE A 146 1.57 2.64 11.15
N PHE A 147 2.33 2.62 12.24
CA PHE A 147 2.31 1.58 13.25
C PHE A 147 1.95 2.18 14.61
N VAL A 148 1.12 1.46 15.34
CA VAL A 148 0.79 1.77 16.73
C VAL A 148 1.29 0.62 17.61
N SER A 149 1.92 0.93 18.75
CA SER A 149 2.38 -0.07 19.70
C SER A 149 1.97 0.24 21.14
N TRP A 150 1.79 -0.81 21.94
CA TRP A 150 1.37 -0.76 23.35
C TRP A 150 2.24 -1.65 24.25
N LYS A 151 3.53 -1.86 23.87
CA LYS A 151 4.46 -2.64 24.71
C LYS A 151 4.36 -2.20 26.18
N PRO A 152 4.30 -3.16 27.13
CA PRO A 152 4.23 -2.86 28.55
C PRO A 152 5.36 -1.92 28.96
N PRO A 153 5.13 -1.01 29.92
CA PRO A 153 6.22 -0.25 30.53
C PRO A 153 7.27 -1.23 31.05
N ILE A 154 8.51 -1.10 30.58
CA ILE A 154 9.64 -1.78 31.20
C ILE A 154 9.84 -1.12 32.56
N ASP A 155 9.84 -1.89 33.65
CA ASP A 155 10.16 -1.33 34.95
C ASP A 155 11.64 -0.87 35.01
N ALA A 156 12.02 -0.15 36.07
CA ALA A 156 13.38 0.38 36.22
C ALA A 156 14.49 -0.69 36.21
N HIS A 157 14.12 -1.98 36.18
CA HIS A 157 15.02 -3.13 36.23
C HIS A 157 15.03 -3.97 34.95
N GLY A 158 14.34 -3.53 33.89
CA GLY A 158 14.38 -4.24 32.61
C GLY A 158 13.44 -5.44 32.52
N SER A 159 12.61 -5.68 33.54
CA SER A 159 11.71 -6.83 33.58
C SER A 159 10.33 -6.46 33.07
N ARG A 160 9.73 -7.40 32.31
CA ARG A 160 8.31 -7.35 31.99
C ARG A 160 7.54 -7.56 33.30
N LYS A 161 6.59 -6.69 33.60
CA LYS A 161 5.56 -7.02 34.59
C LYS A 161 4.58 -7.96 33.90
N ASP A 162 4.61 -9.21 34.36
CA ASP A 162 3.63 -10.26 34.06
C ASP A 162 2.22 -9.85 34.51
#